data_AF-A0A3L7TCG8-F1
#
_entry.id   AF-A0A3L7TCG8-F1
#
_cell.length_a   1.000
_cell.length_b   1.000
_cell.length_c   1.000
_cell.angle_alpha   90.00
_cell.angle_beta   90.00
_cell.angle_gamma   90.00
#
_symmetry.space_group_name_H-M   'P 1'
#
loop_
_entity.id
_entity.type
_entity.pdbx_description
1 polymer ?
#
loop_
_entity_poly.entity_id
_entity_poly.type
_entity_poly.pdbx_seq_one_letter_code
_entity_poly.pdbx_strand_id
1 'polypeptide(L)'
;MIGLTTGAMVLAHLSPAAPAGSGVALLWSVWLIACIVVCSFRAMTHADALAEKFGEPLGTLILTISAITIEVAAVCAIMLGSEGDTTVARDTMFAVIMVILNLLIGGAMLIGGLRRSEQEFNPQSAGSYLPLIVALVTITLVLP
;
A
#
# COMPACT_ATOMS: atom_id res chain seq x y z
N MET A 1 12.46 12.72 -13.32
CA MET A 1 13.75 12.56 -12.61
C MET A 1 13.97 11.12 -12.15
N ILE A 2 13.06 10.51 -11.36
CA ILE A 2 13.17 9.11 -10.89
C ILE A 2 13.34 8.10 -12.04
N GLY A 3 12.53 8.21 -13.10
CA GLY A 3 12.69 7.33 -14.28
C GLY A 3 14.00 7.54 -15.05
N LEU A 4 14.57 8.76 -15.03
CA LEU A 4 15.83 9.07 -15.69
C LEU A 4 17.02 8.51 -14.88
N THR A 5 16.96 8.60 -13.55
CA THR A 5 17.97 8.03 -12.65
C THR A 5 17.96 6.51 -12.70
N THR A 6 16.78 5.88 -12.72
CA THR A 6 16.66 4.43 -12.85
C THR A 6 17.10 3.95 -14.24
N GLY A 7 16.73 4.68 -15.30
CA GLY A 7 17.19 4.38 -16.67
C GLY A 7 18.71 4.49 -16.82
N ALA A 8 19.33 5.54 -16.25
CA ALA A 8 20.78 5.73 -16.28
C ALA A 8 21.53 4.64 -15.49
N MET A 9 21.01 4.21 -14.34
CA MET A 9 21.61 3.13 -13.56
C MET A 9 21.50 1.75 -14.24
N VAL A 10 20.40 1.49 -14.95
CA VAL A 10 20.23 0.26 -15.76
C VAL A 10 21.19 0.25 -16.96
N LEU A 11 21.37 1.39 -17.63
CA LEU A 11 22.34 1.57 -18.72
C LEU A 11 23.82 1.46 -18.26
N ALA A 12 24.11 1.76 -17.00
CA ALA A 12 25.44 1.68 -16.41
C ALA A 12 25.88 0.24 -16.01
N HIS A 13 25.15 -0.80 -16.43
CA HIS A 13 25.47 -2.21 -16.14
C HIS A 13 25.52 -2.59 -14.64
N LEU A 14 24.92 -1.78 -13.75
CA LEU A 14 24.42 -2.26 -12.45
C LEU A 14 23.18 -3.13 -12.70
N SER A 15 23.40 -4.25 -13.38
CA SER A 15 22.35 -5.17 -13.79
C SER A 15 21.92 -6.01 -12.59
N PRO A 16 20.62 -6.36 -12.45
CA PRO A 16 20.14 -7.29 -11.42
C PRO A 16 20.69 -8.72 -11.57
N ALA A 17 21.51 -8.98 -12.59
CA ALA A 17 22.22 -10.25 -12.80
C ALA A 17 23.42 -10.46 -11.84
N ALA A 18 23.65 -9.56 -10.89
CA ALA A 18 24.62 -9.81 -9.83
C ALA A 18 24.17 -11.03 -8.99
N PRO A 19 25.08 -11.93 -8.57
CA PRO A 19 24.71 -13.12 -7.81
C PRO A 19 23.90 -12.77 -6.57
N ALA A 20 22.87 -13.57 -6.30
CA ALA A 20 22.01 -13.42 -5.13
C ALA A 20 22.88 -13.39 -3.85
N GLY A 21 22.74 -12.34 -3.05
CA GLY A 21 23.57 -12.09 -1.86
C GLY A 21 24.72 -11.11 -2.04
N SER A 22 24.94 -10.57 -3.24
CA SER A 22 25.87 -9.46 -3.45
C SER A 22 25.32 -8.13 -2.88
N GLY A 23 26.18 -7.30 -2.30
CA GLY A 23 25.78 -5.99 -1.78
C GLY A 23 25.15 -5.07 -2.84
N VAL A 24 25.50 -5.27 -4.11
CA VAL A 24 24.93 -4.55 -5.26
C VAL A 24 23.45 -4.92 -5.48
N ALA A 25 23.08 -6.20 -5.35
CA ALA A 25 21.69 -6.63 -5.48
C ALA A 25 20.80 -6.02 -4.37
N LEU A 26 21.31 -5.95 -3.13
CA LEU A 26 20.58 -5.36 -2.01
C LEU A 26 20.38 -3.85 -2.19
N LEU A 27 21.41 -3.13 -2.64
CA LEU A 27 21.30 -1.71 -2.99
C LEU A 27 20.25 -1.48 -4.09
N TRP A 28 20.19 -2.38 -5.06
CA TRP A 28 19.21 -2.31 -6.14
C TRP A 28 17.77 -2.52 -5.64
N SER A 29 17.55 -3.53 -4.80
CA SER A 29 16.24 -3.78 -4.19
C SER A 29 15.76 -2.58 -3.35
N VAL A 30 16.65 -2.02 -2.52
CA VAL A 30 16.35 -0.83 -1.72
C VAL A 30 16.02 0.37 -2.61
N TRP A 31 16.78 0.57 -3.70
CA TRP A 31 16.51 1.64 -4.67
C TRP A 31 15.15 1.50 -5.35
N LEU A 32 14.78 0.29 -5.78
CA LEU A 32 13.46 0.03 -6.39
C LEU A 32 12.32 0.27 -5.40
N ILE A 33 12.47 -0.19 -4.15
CA ILE A 33 11.48 0.07 -3.10
C ILE A 33 11.32 1.58 -2.88
N ALA A 34 12.44 2.31 -2.77
CA ALA A 34 12.40 3.77 -2.62
C ALA A 34 11.72 4.46 -3.81
N CYS A 35 11.98 4.00 -5.04
CA CYS A 35 11.32 4.51 -6.24
C CYS A 35 9.81 4.29 -6.20
N ILE A 36 9.36 3.08 -5.84
CA ILE A 36 7.93 2.75 -5.72
C ILE A 36 7.28 3.67 -4.69
N VAL A 37 7.86 3.77 -3.50
CA VAL A 37 7.34 4.59 -2.40
C VAL A 37 7.21 6.06 -2.82
N VAL A 38 8.25 6.65 -3.41
CA VAL A 38 8.21 8.05 -3.85
C VAL A 38 7.19 8.27 -4.97
N CYS A 39 7.09 7.35 -5.93
CA CYS A 39 6.09 7.42 -6.99
C CYS A 39 4.66 7.34 -6.43
N SER A 40 4.39 6.42 -5.51
CA SER A 40 3.09 6.27 -4.86
C SER A 40 2.68 7.52 -4.09
N PHE A 41 3.59 8.09 -3.29
CA PHE A 41 3.30 9.34 -2.57
C PHE A 41 3.01 10.51 -3.51
N ARG A 42 3.79 10.65 -4.59
CA ARG A 42 3.54 11.71 -5.58
C ARG A 42 2.20 11.55 -6.28
N ALA A 43 1.82 10.32 -6.64
CA ALA A 43 0.52 10.03 -7.22
C ALA A 43 -0.61 10.39 -6.23
N MET A 44 -0.44 10.02 -4.96
CA MET A 44 -1.39 10.34 -3.89
C MET A 44 -1.55 11.85 -3.71
N THR A 45 -0.47 12.64 -3.77
CA THR A 45 -0.56 14.12 -3.69
C THR A 45 -1.40 14.71 -4.83
N HIS A 46 -1.35 14.13 -6.03
CA HIS A 46 -2.19 14.60 -7.14
C HIS A 46 -3.65 14.21 -6.94
N ALA A 47 -3.90 13.00 -6.41
CA ALA A 47 -5.24 12.57 -6.05
C ALA A 47 -5.85 13.45 -4.96
N ASP A 48 -5.05 13.85 -3.97
CA ASP A 48 -5.46 14.72 -2.88
C ASP A 48 -5.81 16.13 -3.38
N ALA A 49 -4.94 16.73 -4.21
CA ALA A 49 -5.23 18.02 -4.86
C ALA A 49 -6.50 17.97 -5.73
N LEU A 50 -6.77 16.81 -6.35
CA LEU A 50 -8.00 16.60 -7.10
C LEU A 50 -9.21 16.45 -6.17
N ALA A 51 -9.06 15.73 -5.07
CA ALA A 51 -10.10 15.51 -4.07
C ALA A 51 -10.55 16.83 -3.43
N GLU A 52 -9.61 17.71 -3.07
CA GLU A 52 -9.92 19.06 -2.56
C GLU A 52 -10.72 19.88 -3.58
N LYS A 53 -10.38 19.77 -4.86
CA LYS A 53 -11.06 20.53 -5.93
C LYS A 53 -12.52 20.09 -6.14
N PHE A 54 -12.81 18.80 -5.96
CA PHE A 54 -14.17 18.27 -6.14
C PHE A 54 -15.02 18.32 -4.86
N GLY A 55 -14.41 18.44 -3.69
CA GLY A 55 -15.12 18.48 -2.41
C GLY A 55 -15.85 17.19 -2.07
N GLU A 56 -16.50 17.13 -0.91
CA GLU A 56 -17.25 15.94 -0.49
C GLU A 56 -18.61 15.84 -1.19
N PRO A 57 -19.06 14.62 -1.58
CA PRO A 57 -18.48 13.30 -1.28
C PRO A 57 -17.49 12.76 -2.33
N LEU A 58 -17.36 13.43 -3.48
CA LEU A 58 -16.58 12.94 -4.61
C LEU A 58 -15.08 12.89 -4.31
N GLY A 59 -14.56 13.82 -3.52
CA GLY A 59 -13.16 13.86 -3.12
C GLY A 59 -12.72 12.60 -2.37
N THR A 60 -13.54 12.12 -1.43
CA THR A 60 -13.29 10.87 -0.69
C THR A 60 -13.26 9.66 -1.62
N LEU A 61 -14.14 9.61 -2.62
CA LEU A 61 -14.14 8.54 -3.63
C LEU A 61 -12.87 8.59 -4.50
N ILE A 62 -12.42 9.78 -4.90
CA ILE A 62 -11.18 9.95 -5.67
C ILE A 62 -9.97 9.45 -4.86
N LEU A 63 -9.89 9.84 -3.59
CA LEU A 63 -8.79 9.46 -2.71
C LEU A 63 -8.72 7.94 -2.50
N THR A 64 -9.87 7.32 -2.20
CA THR A 64 -9.99 5.88 -1.97
C THR A 64 -9.69 5.06 -3.23
N ILE A 65 -10.24 5.45 -4.39
CA ILE A 65 -9.96 4.78 -5.67
C ILE A 65 -8.48 4.89 -6.04
N SER A 66 -7.86 6.05 -5.79
CA SER A 66 -6.43 6.24 -6.07
C SER A 66 -5.57 5.29 -5.23
N ALA A 67 -5.81 5.23 -3.91
CA ALA A 67 -5.08 4.35 -3.02
C ALA A 67 -5.24 2.87 -3.41
N ILE A 68 -6.48 2.41 -3.67
CA ILE A 68 -6.76 1.03 -4.08
C ILE A 68 -6.11 0.71 -5.43
N THR A 69 -6.07 1.66 -6.37
CA THR A 69 -5.42 1.44 -7.67
C THR A 69 -3.92 1.21 -7.52
N ILE A 70 -3.25 1.99 -6.65
CA ILE A 70 -1.82 1.80 -6.35
C ILE A 70 -1.58 0.43 -5.72
N GLU A 71 -2.44 0.03 -4.78
CA GLU A 71 -2.36 -1.26 -4.09
C GLU A 71 -2.55 -2.44 -5.06
N VAL A 72 -3.62 -2.44 -5.85
CA VAL A 72 -3.89 -3.51 -6.84
C VAL A 72 -2.78 -3.60 -7.88
N ALA A 73 -2.23 -2.46 -8.33
CA ALA A 73 -1.09 -2.46 -9.24
C ALA A 73 0.16 -3.11 -8.61
N ALA A 74 0.43 -2.86 -7.32
CA ALA A 74 1.54 -3.48 -6.60
C ALA A 74 1.34 -5.00 -6.45
N VAL A 75 0.12 -5.44 -6.07
CA VAL A 75 -0.22 -6.87 -5.98
C VAL A 75 -0.05 -7.54 -7.34
N CYS A 76 -0.60 -6.96 -8.41
CA CYS A 76 -0.43 -7.48 -9.77
C CYS A 76 1.04 -7.57 -10.18
N ALA A 77 1.87 -6.58 -9.86
CA ALA A 77 3.29 -6.61 -10.18
C ALA A 77 4.02 -7.76 -9.47
N ILE A 78 3.67 -8.03 -8.21
CA ILE A 78 4.21 -9.16 -7.45
C ILE A 78 3.74 -10.49 -8.07
N MET A 79 2.44 -10.61 -8.39
CA MET A 79 1.89 -11.82 -9.01
C MET A 79 2.54 -12.13 -10.36
N LEU A 80 2.76 -11.11 -11.21
CA LEU A 80 3.45 -11.28 -12.50
C LEU A 80 4.88 -11.82 -12.33
N GLY A 81 5.54 -11.49 -11.22
CA GLY A 81 6.88 -11.99 -10.90
C GLY A 81 6.90 -13.38 -10.25
N SER A 82 5.75 -13.93 -9.84
CA SER A 82 5.68 -15.12 -8.98
C SER A 82 5.62 -16.48 -9.70
N GLU A 83 5.90 -16.53 -11.01
CA GLU A 83 5.92 -17.76 -11.84
C GLU A 83 4.67 -18.68 -11.69
N GLY A 84 3.51 -18.12 -11.34
CA GLY A 84 2.24 -18.84 -11.29
C GLY A 84 1.81 -19.35 -9.91
N ASP A 85 2.48 -18.94 -8.82
CA ASP A 85 1.99 -19.22 -7.48
C ASP A 85 0.77 -18.35 -7.14
N THR A 86 -0.41 -18.97 -7.16
CA THR A 86 -1.70 -18.32 -6.90
C THR A 86 -1.86 -17.89 -5.44
N THR A 87 -1.00 -18.34 -4.53
CA THR A 87 -1.07 -18.00 -3.11
C THR A 87 -0.47 -16.62 -2.79
N VAL A 88 0.41 -16.10 -3.65
CA VAL A 88 1.14 -14.86 -3.40
C VAL A 88 0.21 -13.64 -3.28
N ALA A 89 -0.88 -13.59 -4.04
CA ALA A 89 -1.87 -12.52 -3.91
C ALA A 89 -2.55 -12.53 -2.54
N ARG A 90 -2.98 -13.71 -2.10
CA ARG A 90 -3.64 -13.90 -0.81
C ARG A 90 -2.69 -13.54 0.33
N ASP A 91 -1.45 -14.00 0.27
CA ASP A 91 -0.45 -13.75 1.29
C ASP A 91 -0.08 -12.25 1.35
N THR A 92 -0.05 -11.57 0.20
CA THR A 92 0.12 -10.11 0.13
C THR A 92 -1.06 -9.38 0.79
N MET A 93 -2.30 -9.80 0.54
CA MET A 93 -3.49 -9.19 1.18
C MET A 93 -3.51 -9.42 2.69
N PHE A 94 -3.12 -10.63 3.15
CA PHE A 94 -2.94 -10.88 4.59
C PHE A 94 -1.88 -9.96 5.21
N ALA A 95 -0.76 -9.75 4.51
CA ALA A 95 0.27 -8.82 4.96
C ALA A 95 -0.24 -7.38 5.07
N VAL A 96 -1.01 -6.90 4.07
CA VAL A 96 -1.62 -5.56 4.12
C VAL A 96 -2.55 -5.41 5.32
N ILE A 97 -3.42 -6.39 5.56
CA ILE A 97 -4.34 -6.36 6.71
C ILE A 97 -3.57 -6.35 8.02
N MET A 98 -2.51 -7.15 8.15
CA MET A 98 -1.66 -7.16 9.34
C MET A 98 -1.00 -5.80 9.57
N VAL A 99 -0.54 -5.13 8.52
CA VAL A 99 0.04 -3.79 8.62
C VAL A 99 -1.01 -2.77 9.04
N ILE A 100 -2.21 -2.79 8.45
CA ILE A 100 -3.28 -1.85 8.80
C ILE A 100 -3.75 -2.05 10.25
N LEU A 101 -4.03 -3.28 10.66
CA LEU A 101 -4.58 -3.57 11.99
C LEU A 101 -3.53 -3.38 13.11
N ASN A 102 -2.32 -3.90 12.94
CA ASN A 102 -1.31 -3.88 14.01
C ASN A 102 -0.51 -2.58 14.00
N LEU A 103 0.01 -2.18 12.84
CA LEU A 103 0.92 -1.04 12.77
C LEU A 103 0.15 0.28 12.72
N LEU A 104 -0.80 0.43 11.79
CA LEU A 104 -1.49 1.71 11.60
C LEU A 104 -2.52 1.97 12.70
N ILE A 105 -3.47 1.05 12.91
CA ILE A 105 -4.52 1.20 13.95
C ILE A 105 -3.90 1.07 15.35
N GLY A 106 -3.06 0.07 15.58
CA GLY A 106 -2.35 -0.08 16.86
C GLY A 106 -1.46 1.13 17.17
N GLY A 107 -0.75 1.67 16.17
CA GLY A 107 0.02 2.91 16.31
C GLY A 107 -0.85 4.13 16.63
N ALA A 108 -2.00 4.28 15.96
CA ALA A 108 -2.96 5.35 16.25
C ALA A 108 -3.53 5.24 17.68
N MET A 109 -3.84 4.03 18.13
CA MET A 109 -4.27 3.77 19.52
C MET A 109 -3.16 4.08 20.53
N LEU A 110 -1.92 3.64 20.27
CA LEU A 110 -0.80 3.89 21.16
C LEU A 110 -0.50 5.40 21.28
N ILE A 111 -0.36 6.09 20.14
CA ILE A 111 -0.04 7.52 20.10
C ILE A 111 -1.19 8.35 20.69
N GLY A 112 -2.44 8.02 20.34
CA GLY A 112 -3.59 8.74 20.86
C GLY A 112 -3.84 8.46 22.34
N GLY A 113 -3.66 7.22 22.81
CA GLY A 113 -3.77 6.83 24.22
C GLY A 113 -2.69 7.46 25.12
N LEU A 114 -1.47 7.64 24.59
CA LEU A 114 -0.41 8.37 25.29
C LEU A 114 -0.72 9.88 25.42
N ARG A 115 -1.50 10.45 24.49
CA ARG A 115 -1.84 11.88 24.46
C ARG A 115 -3.19 12.21 25.12
N ARG A 116 -4.14 11.27 25.16
CA ARG A 116 -5.48 11.38 25.75
C ARG A 116 -5.85 10.04 26.36
N SER A 117 -6.41 10.04 27.58
CA SER A 117 -6.81 8.80 28.27
C SER A 117 -7.98 8.08 27.59
N GLU A 118 -8.83 8.79 26.86
CA GLU A 118 -9.94 8.22 26.08
C GLU A 118 -9.94 8.81 24.67
N GLN A 119 -10.15 7.95 23.65
CA GLN A 119 -10.31 8.36 22.26
C GLN A 119 -11.81 8.47 21.95
N GLU A 120 -12.24 9.62 21.43
CA GLU A 120 -13.61 9.77 20.92
C GLU A 120 -13.78 8.86 19.70
N PHE A 121 -14.70 7.91 19.80
CA PHE A 121 -15.10 7.06 18.67
C PHE A 121 -16.60 7.18 18.45
N ASN A 122 -17.04 7.02 17.21
CA ASN A 122 -18.45 7.07 16.87
C ASN A 122 -19.03 5.64 16.82
N PRO A 123 -19.80 5.19 17.83
CA PRO A 123 -20.35 3.84 17.87
C PRO A 123 -21.37 3.58 16.75
N GLN A 124 -22.04 4.63 16.25
CA GLN A 124 -23.04 4.51 15.19
C GLN A 124 -22.41 4.06 13.87
N SER A 125 -21.30 4.68 13.49
CA SER A 125 -20.57 4.33 12.27
C SER A 125 -19.82 3.01 12.45
N ALA A 126 -19.22 2.76 13.63
CA ALA A 126 -18.61 1.47 13.93
C ALA A 126 -19.61 0.30 13.80
N GLY A 127 -20.82 0.44 14.36
CA GLY A 127 -21.86 -0.59 14.26
C GLY A 127 -22.36 -0.84 12.82
N SER A 128 -22.22 0.13 11.92
CA SER A 128 -22.67 0.02 10.53
C SER A 128 -21.57 -0.48 9.58
N TYR A 129 -20.33 0.02 9.71
CA TYR A 129 -19.25 -0.29 8.78
C TYR A 129 -18.47 -1.55 9.15
N LEU A 130 -18.37 -1.91 10.44
CA LEU A 130 -17.57 -3.05 10.88
C LEU A 130 -18.14 -4.39 10.38
N PRO A 131 -19.46 -4.65 10.42
CA PRO A 131 -20.04 -5.84 9.81
C PRO A 131 -19.85 -5.91 8.29
N LEU A 132 -19.95 -4.76 7.61
CA LEU A 132 -19.73 -4.66 6.16
C LEU A 132 -18.28 -5.06 5.80
N ILE A 133 -17.30 -4.52 6.51
CA ILE A 133 -15.88 -4.84 6.29
C ILE A 133 -15.63 -6.33 6.57
N VAL A 134 -16.15 -6.88 7.67
CA VAL A 134 -16.00 -8.30 7.99
C VAL A 134 -16.59 -9.18 6.89
N ALA A 135 -17.80 -8.88 6.41
CA ALA A 135 -18.43 -9.61 5.31
C ALA A 135 -17.58 -9.56 4.03
N LEU A 136 -17.11 -8.38 3.64
CA LEU A 136 -16.25 -8.22 2.45
C LEU A 136 -14.94 -8.99 2.58
N VAL A 137 -14.24 -8.87 3.72
CA VAL A 137 -12.98 -9.59 3.98
C VAL A 137 -13.19 -11.11 3.95
N THR A 138 -14.29 -11.60 4.52
CA THR A 138 -14.59 -13.04 4.45
C THR A 138 -14.81 -13.50 3.01
N ILE A 139 -15.56 -12.75 2.21
CA ILE A 139 -15.78 -13.12 0.81
C ILE A 139 -14.48 -13.07 0.00
N THR A 140 -13.63 -12.05 0.21
CA THR A 140 -12.42 -11.85 -0.58
C THR A 140 -11.25 -12.75 -0.20
N LEU A 141 -11.16 -13.20 1.05
CA LEU A 141 -10.03 -14.02 1.53
C LEU A 141 -10.35 -15.48 1.76
N VAL A 142 -11.63 -15.85 1.95
CA VAL A 142 -12.04 -17.25 2.13
C VAL A 142 -12.37 -17.92 0.80
N LEU A 143 -12.92 -17.16 -0.16
CA LEU A 143 -13.17 -17.69 -1.50
C LEU A 143 -11.85 -17.72 -2.29
N PRO A 144 -11.45 -18.87 -2.85
CA PRO A 144 -10.21 -19.01 -3.62
C PRO A 144 -10.24 -18.26 -4.96
#